data_AF-A0A353EA65-F1
#
_entry.id   AF-A0A353EA65-F1
#
_cell.length_a   1.000
_cell.length_b   1.000
_cell.length_c   1.000
_cell.angle_alpha   90.00
_cell.angle_beta   90.00
_cell.angle_gamma   90.00
#
_symmetry.space_group_name_H-M   'P 1'
#
loop_
_entity.id
_entity.type
_entity.pdbx_description
1 polymer ?
#
loop_
_entity_poly.entity_id
_entity_poly.type
_entity_poly.pdbx_seq_one_letter_code
_entity_poly.pdbx_strand_id
1 'polypeptide(L)'
;MAESYSVIGILLEASIVVQLVMLALVVISVLSWAVIFGRSKVYKSAQKAMKDFEEKFWSGMDLSRLYLQANSQANHDSGQENVFRSGFKEFNRLCQTKGTDADSIVEGASRAMRVALMRERDKLEMHLPFLATVGS
;
A
#
# COMPACT_ATOMS: atom_id res chain seq x y z
N MET A 1 32.20 -23.93 -41.06
CA MET A 1 32.69 -23.00 -40.03
C MET A 1 31.49 -22.21 -39.55
N ALA A 2 30.97 -22.54 -38.37
CA ALA A 2 29.86 -21.79 -37.80
C ALA A 2 30.44 -20.51 -37.20
N GLU A 3 30.30 -19.39 -37.92
CA GLU A 3 30.55 -18.06 -37.37
C GLU A 3 29.66 -17.91 -36.15
N SER A 4 30.25 -18.07 -34.97
CA SER A 4 29.58 -17.78 -33.72
C SER A 4 29.55 -16.27 -33.58
N TYR A 5 28.61 -15.62 -34.28
CA TYR A 5 28.31 -14.22 -34.05
C TYR A 5 27.86 -14.09 -32.60
N SER A 6 28.79 -13.73 -31.72
CA SER A 6 28.48 -13.40 -30.35
C SER A 6 27.57 -12.18 -30.38
N VAL A 7 26.42 -12.25 -29.71
CA VAL A 7 25.46 -11.14 -29.59
C VAL A 7 26.17 -9.88 -29.09
N ILE A 8 27.18 -10.06 -28.24
CA ILE A 8 28.03 -8.99 -27.70
C ILE A 8 28.92 -8.37 -28.79
N GLY A 9 29.40 -9.17 -29.75
CA GLY A 9 30.23 -8.70 -30.87
C GLY A 9 29.46 -7.81 -31.86
N ILE A 10 28.23 -8.21 -32.22
CA ILE A 10 27.33 -7.40 -33.08
C ILE A 10 26.98 -6.08 -32.39
N LEU A 11 26.80 -6.10 -31.06
CA LEU A 11 26.53 -4.89 -30.27
C LEU A 11 27.74 -3.94 -30.21
N LEU A 12 28.97 -4.47 -30.19
CA LEU A 12 30.20 -3.67 -30.19
C LEU A 12 30.50 -3.03 -31.55
N GLU A 13 30.11 -3.66 -32.65
CA GLU A 13 30.22 -3.10 -34.01
C GLU A 13 29.08 -2.12 -34.37
N ALA A 14 27.98 -2.14 -33.62
CA ALA A 14 26.87 -1.22 -33.85
C ALA A 14 27.28 0.24 -33.60
N SER A 15 26.55 1.17 -34.23
CA SER A 15 26.81 2.60 -34.04
C SER A 15 26.64 3.02 -32.57
N ILE A 16 27.40 4.02 -32.14
CA ILE A 16 27.37 4.57 -30.77
C ILE A 16 25.95 4.94 -30.33
N VAL A 17 25.10 5.42 -31.26
CA VAL A 17 23.69 5.73 -30.99
C VAL A 17 22.91 4.46 -30.61
N VAL A 18 23.09 3.36 -31.34
CA VAL A 18 22.42 2.08 -31.05
C VAL A 18 22.90 1.51 -29.72
N GLN A 19 24.19 1.61 -29.42
CA GLN A 19 24.75 1.19 -28.13
C GLN A 19 24.13 1.96 -26.96
N LEU A 20 23.97 3.28 -27.09
CA LEU A 20 23.31 4.11 -26.07
C LEU A 20 21.84 3.72 -25.88
N VAL A 21 21.09 3.48 -26.95
CA VAL A 21 19.69 3.04 -26.86
C VAL A 21 19.60 1.67 -26.18
N MET A 22 20.45 0.71 -26.54
CA MET A 22 20.49 -0.61 -25.90
C MET A 22 20.82 -0.52 -24.40
N LEU A 23 21.79 0.32 -24.03
CA LEU A 23 22.13 0.56 -22.63
C LEU A 23 20.97 1.20 -21.86
N ALA A 24 20.30 2.19 -22.44
CA ALA A 24 19.12 2.81 -21.84
C ALA A 24 17.99 1.79 -21.62
N LEU A 25 17.71 0.93 -22.60
CA LEU A 25 16.71 -0.14 -22.49
C LEU A 25 17.03 -1.11 -21.36
N VAL A 26 18.31 -1.46 -21.18
CA VAL A 26 18.75 -2.33 -20.07
C VAL A 26 18.53 -1.65 -18.72
N VAL A 27 18.91 -0.37 -18.58
CA VAL A 27 18.70 0.39 -17.33
C VAL A 27 17.22 0.47 -16.99
N ILE A 28 16.38 0.83 -17.96
CA ILE A 28 14.92 0.92 -17.79
C ILE A 28 14.33 -0.44 -17.40
N SER A 29 14.81 -1.53 -18.01
CA SER A 29 14.38 -2.89 -17.68
C SER A 29 14.70 -3.26 -16.22
N VAL A 30 15.92 -2.97 -15.76
CA VAL A 30 16.33 -3.23 -14.38
C VAL A 30 15.52 -2.38 -13.38
N LEU A 31 15.28 -1.10 -13.70
CA LEU A 31 14.44 -0.23 -12.88
C LEU A 31 13.01 -0.75 -12.78
N SER A 32 12.43 -1.23 -13.88
CA SER A 32 11.10 -1.84 -13.92
C SER A 32 11.01 -3.05 -12.98
N TRP A 33 12.00 -3.94 -13.00
CA TRP A 33 12.05 -5.07 -12.07
C TRP A 33 12.21 -4.64 -10.61
N ALA A 34 13.08 -3.67 -10.32
CA ALA A 34 13.25 -3.14 -8.96
C ALA A 34 11.93 -2.56 -8.40
N VAL A 35 11.20 -1.85 -9.25
CA VAL A 35 9.85 -1.34 -8.98
C VAL A 35 8.85 -2.46 -8.68
N ILE A 36 8.81 -3.50 -9.51
CA ILE A 36 7.89 -4.62 -9.38
C ILE A 36 8.13 -5.34 -8.05
N PHE A 37 9.39 -5.62 -7.70
CA PHE A 37 9.72 -6.28 -6.44
C PHE A 37 9.42 -5.41 -5.22
N GLY A 38 9.70 -4.11 -5.28
CA GLY A 38 9.37 -3.16 -4.22
C GLY A 38 7.87 -3.12 -3.93
N ARG A 39 7.04 -2.96 -4.98
CA ARG A 39 5.57 -2.98 -4.88
C ARG A 39 5.03 -4.33 -4.38
N SER A 40 5.57 -5.44 -4.88
CA SER A 40 5.12 -6.78 -4.48
C SER A 40 5.33 -7.05 -2.99
N LYS A 41 6.45 -6.60 -2.41
CA LYS A 41 6.73 -6.77 -0.98
C LYS A 41 5.75 -5.98 -0.11
N VAL A 42 5.49 -4.72 -0.46
CA VAL A 42 4.54 -3.86 0.27
C VAL A 42 3.13 -4.44 0.21
N TYR A 43 2.68 -4.86 -0.98
CA TYR A 43 1.35 -5.45 -1.15
C TYR A 43 1.18 -6.73 -0.33
N LYS A 44 2.19 -7.62 -0.34
CA LYS A 44 2.16 -8.85 0.46
C LYS A 44 2.13 -8.57 1.97
N SER A 45 2.89 -7.59 2.45
CA SER A 45 2.89 -7.18 3.87
C SER A 45 1.52 -6.66 4.28
N ALA A 46 0.97 -5.71 3.53
CA ALA A 46 -0.34 -5.13 3.79
C ALA A 46 -1.46 -6.18 3.74
N GLN A 47 -1.45 -7.07 2.74
CA GLN A 47 -2.45 -8.14 2.62
C GLN A 47 -2.41 -9.12 3.80
N LYS A 48 -1.20 -9.47 4.27
CA LYS A 48 -1.05 -10.30 5.46
C LYS A 48 -1.58 -9.60 6.71
N ALA A 49 -1.20 -8.34 6.92
CA ALA A 49 -1.65 -7.56 8.06
C ALA A 49 -3.18 -7.38 8.09
N MET A 50 -3.80 -7.17 6.92
CA MET A 50 -5.26 -7.10 6.78
C MET A 50 -5.94 -8.41 7.18
N LYS A 51 -5.44 -9.56 6.69
CA LYS A 51 -5.98 -10.88 7.07
C LYS A 51 -5.86 -11.14 8.56
N ASP A 52 -4.68 -10.88 9.13
CA ASP A 52 -4.42 -11.10 10.55
C ASP A 52 -5.33 -10.20 11.44
N PHE A 53 -5.69 -9.00 10.98
CA PHE A 53 -6.66 -8.13 11.65
C PHE A 53 -8.10 -8.63 11.48
N GLU A 54 -8.48 -9.03 10.27
CA GLU A 54 -9.81 -9.53 9.95
C GLU A 54 -10.16 -10.76 10.78
N GLU A 55 -9.24 -11.73 10.90
CA GLU A 55 -9.42 -12.90 11.75
C GLU A 55 -9.69 -12.51 13.21
N LYS A 56 -8.97 -11.52 13.76
CA LYS A 56 -9.19 -11.01 15.12
C LYS A 56 -10.53 -10.30 15.25
N PHE A 57 -10.91 -9.50 14.26
CA PHE A 57 -12.19 -8.79 14.25
C PHE A 57 -13.37 -9.78 14.26
N TRP A 58 -13.31 -10.85 13.48
CA TRP A 58 -14.36 -11.87 13.41
C TRP A 58 -14.27 -12.95 14.50
N SER A 59 -13.18 -13.01 15.27
CA SER A 59 -13.00 -14.00 16.35
C SER A 59 -13.98 -13.85 17.53
N GLY A 60 -14.83 -12.82 17.52
CA GLY A 60 -15.74 -12.50 18.64
C GLY A 60 -15.04 -11.80 19.81
N MET A 61 -13.81 -11.30 19.60
CA MET A 61 -13.14 -10.44 20.56
C MET A 61 -13.91 -9.13 20.76
N ASP A 62 -13.97 -8.65 21.99
CA ASP A 62 -14.54 -7.34 22.32
C ASP A 62 -13.86 -6.23 21.51
N LEU A 63 -14.65 -5.40 20.81
CA LEU A 63 -14.13 -4.34 19.95
C LEU A 63 -13.30 -3.30 20.72
N SER A 64 -13.59 -3.08 22.00
CA SER A 64 -12.80 -2.20 22.86
C SER A 64 -11.42 -2.79 23.15
N ARG A 65 -11.33 -4.11 23.34
CA ARG A 65 -10.04 -4.82 23.46
C ARG A 65 -9.27 -4.78 22.14
N LEU A 66 -9.96 -5.01 21.03
CA LEU A 66 -9.36 -4.92 19.69
C LEU A 66 -8.82 -3.50 19.42
N TYR A 67 -9.55 -2.46 19.82
CA TYR A 67 -9.10 -1.07 19.73
C TYR A 67 -7.86 -0.81 20.57
N LEU A 68 -7.79 -1.33 21.81
CA LEU A 68 -6.62 -1.19 22.67
C LEU A 68 -5.39 -1.89 22.07
N GLN A 69 -5.60 -3.06 21.46
CA GLN A 69 -4.54 -3.78 20.75
C GLN A 69 -4.07 -3.04 19.50
N ALA A 70 -5.01 -2.53 18.70
CA ALA A 70 -4.72 -1.71 17.51
C ALA A 70 -4.02 -0.38 17.83
N ASN A 71 -4.14 0.11 19.06
CA ASN A 71 -3.47 1.33 19.52
C ASN A 71 -2.09 1.05 20.14
N SER A 72 -1.88 -0.13 20.72
CA SER A 72 -0.60 -0.54 21.36
C SER A 72 0.36 -1.23 20.39
N GLN A 73 -0.15 -1.94 19.39
CA GLN A 73 0.61 -2.61 18.34
C GLN A 73 0.21 -2.05 16.97
N ALA A 74 0.20 -0.72 16.84
CA ALA A 74 -0.28 -0.05 15.63
C ALA A 74 0.52 -0.52 14.40
N ASN A 75 -0.15 -1.29 13.54
CA ASN A 75 0.47 -1.73 12.30
C ASN A 75 0.23 -0.69 11.22
N HIS A 76 1.23 0.15 10.96
CA HIS A 76 1.15 1.24 9.97
C HIS A 76 0.92 0.77 8.53
N ASP A 77 1.18 -0.52 8.27
CA ASP A 77 0.95 -1.19 6.97
C ASP A 77 -0.49 -1.72 6.84
N SER A 78 -1.25 -1.78 7.95
CA SER A 78 -2.65 -2.26 7.95
C SER A 78 -3.63 -1.10 7.78
N GLY A 79 -4.04 -0.85 6.55
CA GLY A 79 -5.06 0.16 6.25
C GLY A 79 -6.39 -0.08 6.96
N GLN A 80 -6.80 -1.35 7.06
CA GLN A 80 -8.06 -1.74 7.68
C GLN A 80 -8.08 -1.47 9.19
N GLU A 81 -6.93 -1.65 9.86
CA GLU A 81 -6.75 -1.32 11.27
C GLU A 81 -6.85 0.19 11.52
N ASN A 82 -6.27 1.02 10.63
CA ASN A 82 -6.41 2.48 10.68
C ASN A 82 -7.87 2.94 10.50
N VAL A 83 -8.61 2.32 9.57
CA VAL A 83 -10.03 2.61 9.35
C VAL A 83 -10.85 2.25 10.59
N PHE A 84 -10.65 1.05 11.15
CA PHE A 84 -11.31 0.62 12.37
C PHE A 84 -11.00 1.54 13.55
N ARG A 85 -9.71 1.85 13.78
CA ARG A 85 -9.29 2.74 14.88
C ARG A 85 -9.95 4.11 14.78
N SER A 86 -10.02 4.68 13.57
CA SER A 86 -10.62 5.99 13.35
C SER A 86 -12.14 5.98 13.60
N GLY A 87 -12.84 4.96 13.10
CA GLY A 87 -14.27 4.78 13.32
C GLY A 87 -14.63 4.52 14.78
N PHE A 88 -13.90 3.62 15.44
CA PHE A 88 -14.15 3.23 16.82
C PHE A 88 -13.80 4.34 17.82
N LYS A 89 -12.77 5.15 17.52
CA LYS A 89 -12.46 6.36 18.27
C LYS A 89 -13.63 7.35 18.23
N GLU A 90 -14.21 7.57 17.05
CA GLU A 90 -15.34 8.48 16.88
C GLU A 90 -16.61 7.92 17.53
N PHE A 91 -16.87 6.62 17.38
CA PHE A 91 -17.95 5.93 18.08
C PHE A 91 -17.88 6.15 19.59
N ASN A 92 -16.72 5.89 20.21
CA ASN A 92 -16.52 6.10 21.65
C ASN A 92 -16.72 7.56 22.07
N ARG A 93 -16.27 8.51 21.23
CA ARG A 93 -16.44 9.94 21.47
C ARG A 93 -17.92 10.34 21.47
N LEU A 94 -18.69 9.84 20.50
CA LEU A 94 -20.12 10.14 20.37
C LEU A 94 -20.96 9.43 21.43
N CYS A 95 -20.63 8.19 21.81
CA CYS A 95 -21.28 7.49 22.93
C CYS A 95 -21.13 8.23 24.27
N GLN A 96 -20.03 8.93 24.48
CA GLN A 96 -19.82 9.74 25.70
C GLN A 96 -20.54 11.10 25.66
N THR A 97 -21.03 11.51 24.49
CA THR A 97 -21.70 12.80 24.29
C THR A 97 -23.18 12.67 24.66
N LYS A 98 -23.55 13.23 25.83
CA LYS A 98 -24.94 13.23 26.33
C LYS A 98 -25.89 13.87 25.32
N GLY A 99 -27.01 13.19 25.03
CA GLY A 99 -28.05 13.67 24.12
C GLY A 99 -27.83 13.32 22.65
N THR A 100 -26.82 12.52 22.32
CA THR A 100 -26.62 11.99 20.96
C THR A 100 -27.49 10.75 20.75
N ASP A 101 -28.30 10.74 19.69
CA ASP A 101 -29.10 9.58 19.34
C ASP A 101 -28.22 8.43 18.80
N ALA A 102 -28.68 7.18 18.97
CA ALA A 102 -27.96 6.00 18.53
C ALA A 102 -27.68 6.01 17.02
N ASP A 103 -28.62 6.52 16.22
CA ASP A 103 -28.47 6.63 14.77
C ASP A 103 -27.36 7.62 14.40
N SER A 104 -27.30 8.75 15.11
CA SER A 104 -26.25 9.76 14.94
C SER A 104 -24.85 9.26 15.34
N ILE A 105 -24.76 8.39 16.35
CA ILE A 105 -23.50 7.76 16.77
C ILE A 105 -22.98 6.85 15.64
N VAL A 106 -23.85 5.99 15.09
CA VAL A 106 -23.49 5.05 14.01
C VAL A 106 -23.15 5.80 12.74
N GLU A 107 -23.90 6.85 12.40
CA GLU A 107 -23.63 7.68 11.23
C GLU A 107 -22.29 8.41 11.35
N GLY A 108 -22.00 8.98 12.53
CA GLY A 108 -20.73 9.66 12.81
C GLY A 108 -19.52 8.71 12.72
N ALA A 109 -19.64 7.52 13.32
CA ALA A 109 -18.61 6.49 13.21
C ALA A 109 -18.39 6.05 11.75
N SER A 110 -19.47 5.82 11.00
CA SER A 110 -19.42 5.44 9.58
C SER A 110 -18.77 6.52 8.72
N ARG A 111 -19.04 7.79 9.01
CA ARG A 111 -18.44 8.94 8.34
C ARG A 111 -16.93 9.01 8.61
N ALA A 112 -16.51 8.81 9.86
CA ALA A 112 -15.10 8.75 10.22
C ALA A 112 -14.37 7.59 9.54
N MET A 113 -14.99 6.41 9.45
CA MET A 113 -14.44 5.27 8.70
C MET A 113 -14.27 5.60 7.21
N ARG A 114 -15.26 6.25 6.59
CA ARG A 114 -15.20 6.66 5.18
C ARG A 114 -14.07 7.64 4.90
N VAL A 115 -13.88 8.63 5.78
CA VAL A 115 -12.77 9.59 5.69
C VAL A 115 -11.42 8.89 5.85
N ALA A 116 -11.29 7.97 6.82
CA ALA A 116 -10.08 7.19 7.00
C ALA A 116 -9.77 6.30 5.78
N LEU A 117 -10.80 5.69 5.19
CA LEU A 117 -10.66 4.88 3.98
C LEU A 117 -10.16 5.72 2.79
N MET A 118 -10.68 6.93 2.61
CA MET A 118 -10.20 7.84 1.57
C MET A 118 -8.72 8.20 1.79
N ARG A 119 -8.32 8.54 3.02
CA ARG A 119 -6.92 8.86 3.33
C ARG A 119 -5.97 7.69 3.08
N GLU A 120 -6.37 6.46 3.41
CA GLU A 120 -5.52 5.29 3.18
C GLU A 120 -5.42 4.98 1.69
N ARG A 121 -6.48 5.21 0.90
CA ARG A 121 -6.42 5.15 -0.56
C ARG A 121 -5.45 6.19 -1.14
N ASP A 122 -5.56 7.45 -0.70
CA ASP A 122 -4.67 8.54 -1.14
C ASP A 122 -3.20 8.20 -0.85
N LYS A 123 -2.92 7.61 0.32
CA LYS A 123 -1.56 7.15 0.70
C LYS A 123 -1.04 6.06 -0.23
N LEU A 124 -1.90 5.16 -0.70
CA LEU A 124 -1.53 4.12 -1.68
C LEU A 124 -1.30 4.72 -3.08
N GLU A 125 -1.99 5.81 -3.41
CA GLU A 125 -1.87 6.55 -4.66
C GLU A 125 -0.65 7.50 -4.69
N MET A 126 -0.24 8.04 -3.53
CA MET A 126 0.83 9.05 -3.40
C MET A 126 2.22 8.60 -3.88
N HIS A 127 2.45 7.30 -4.04
CA HIS A 127 3.72 6.75 -4.54
C HIS A 127 3.70 6.36 -6.03
N LEU A 128 2.63 6.68 -6.78
CA LEU A 128 2.63 6.53 -8.24
C LEU A 128 3.53 7.54 -8.97
N PRO A 129 3.58 8.84 -8.59
CA PRO A 129 4.35 9.83 -9.34
C PRO A 129 5.87 9.66 -9.24
N PHE A 130 6.38 9.16 -8.11
CA PHE A 130 7.84 9.01 -7.91
C PHE A 130 8.44 7.92 -8.80
N LEU A 131 7.72 6.80 -8.98
CA LEU A 131 8.13 5.78 -9.95
C LEU A 131 8.02 6.26 -11.40
N ALA A 132 7.00 7.06 -11.70
CA ALA A 132 6.83 7.66 -13.02
C ALA A 132 7.96 8.66 -13.35
N THR A 133 8.50 9.37 -12.35
CA THR A 133 9.59 10.34 -12.53
C THR A 133 10.96 9.66 -12.69
N VAL A 134 11.14 8.46 -12.15
CA VAL A 134 12.36 7.65 -12.38
C VAL A 134 12.27 6.87 -13.70
N GLY A 135 11.07 6.79 -14.30
CA GLY A 135 10.83 6.21 -15.63
C GLY A 135 10.76 7.24 -16.78
N SER A 136 10.87 8.54 -16.48
CA SER A 136 11.00 9.61 -17.49
C SER A 136 12.45 10.02 -17.68
#